data_AF-A0A813A882-F1
#
_entry.id   AF-A0A813A882-F1
#
_cell.length_a   1.000
_cell.length_b   1.000
_cell.length_c   1.000
_cell.angle_alpha   90.00
_cell.angle_beta   90.00
_cell.angle_gamma   90.00
#
_symmetry.space_group_name_H-M   'P 1'
#
loop_
_entity.id
_entity.type
_entity.pdbx_description
1 polymer ?
#
loop_
_entity_poly.entity_id
_entity_poly.type
_entity_poly.pdbx_seq_one_letter_code
_entity_poly.pdbx_strand_id
1 'polypeptide(L)'
;MSLKIFEIDGTLRGCEGQIWDRVNGYRWWKNELAEKEGGFEKFAEGYKIFGFNKTEGGYIYREWLPNAKQVFLIGEPRAERIKSLPLFCSLVLDLQ
;
A
#
# COMPACT_ATOMS: atom_id res chain seq x y z
N MET A 1 -22.85 9.99 21.69
CA MET A 1 -23.40 9.31 20.48
C MET A 1 -23.08 7.83 20.65
N SER A 2 -24.07 6.93 20.71
CA SER A 2 -23.85 5.48 20.94
C SER A 2 -23.68 4.73 19.62
N LEU A 3 -22.84 3.70 19.59
CA LEU A 3 -22.71 2.82 18.42
C LEU A 3 -23.90 1.85 18.35
N LYS A 4 -24.42 1.62 17.14
CA LYS A 4 -25.54 0.69 16.91
C LYS A 4 -25.23 -0.75 17.35
N ILE A 5 -23.96 -1.15 17.37
CA ILE A 5 -23.56 -2.50 17.77
C ILE A 5 -23.94 -2.81 19.24
N PHE A 6 -24.01 -1.80 20.10
CA PHE A 6 -24.45 -1.96 21.50
C PHE A 6 -25.96 -2.12 21.66
N GLU A 7 -26.73 -1.81 20.62
CA GLU A 7 -28.18 -2.08 20.57
C GLU A 7 -28.44 -3.52 20.11
N ILE A 8 -27.59 -4.03 19.21
CA ILE A 8 -27.63 -5.41 18.70
C ILE A 8 -27.17 -6.39 19.79
N ASP A 9 -26.06 -6.05 20.47
CA ASP A 9 -25.50 -6.86 21.54
C ASP A 9 -25.05 -5.97 22.71
N GLY A 10 -25.88 -5.96 23.76
CA GLY A 10 -25.61 -5.18 24.97
C GLY A 10 -24.43 -5.69 25.79
N THR A 11 -24.01 -6.95 25.63
CA THR A 11 -22.88 -7.52 26.40
C THR A 11 -21.56 -6.83 26.07
N LEU A 12 -21.44 -6.26 24.87
CA LEU A 12 -20.27 -5.53 24.39
C LEU A 12 -20.00 -4.22 25.12
N ARG A 13 -20.95 -3.71 25.93
CA ARG A 13 -20.72 -2.49 26.74
C ARG A 13 -19.58 -2.65 27.74
N GLY A 14 -19.31 -3.88 28.19
CA GLY A 14 -18.18 -4.17 29.08
C GLY A 14 -16.82 -3.82 28.49
N CYS A 15 -16.70 -3.72 27.16
CA CYS A 15 -15.47 -3.34 26.46
C CYS A 15 -15.66 -2.11 25.55
N GLU A 16 -16.64 -1.25 25.84
CA GLU A 16 -16.99 -0.09 25.01
C GLU A 16 -15.78 0.81 24.69
N GLY A 17 -14.90 1.07 25.66
CA GLY A 17 -13.69 1.87 25.45
C GLY A 17 -12.80 1.31 24.33
N GLN A 18 -12.53 -0.01 24.36
CA GLN A 18 -11.70 -0.66 23.35
C GLN A 18 -12.37 -0.68 21.96
N ILE A 19 -13.70 -0.67 21.91
CA ILE A 19 -14.44 -0.56 20.64
C ILE A 19 -14.30 0.86 20.10
N TRP A 20 -14.41 1.89 20.95
CA TRP A 20 -14.19 3.27 20.55
C TRP A 20 -12.77 3.54 20.08
N ASP A 21 -11.76 2.96 20.72
CA ASP A 21 -10.36 3.08 20.27
C ASP A 21 -10.20 2.59 18.82
N ARG A 22 -10.82 1.46 18.48
CA ARG A 22 -10.81 0.92 17.11
C ARG A 22 -11.56 1.83 16.13
N VAL A 23 -12.73 2.34 16.52
CA VAL A 23 -13.52 3.26 15.69
C VAL A 23 -12.76 4.54 15.42
N ASN A 24 -12.11 5.09 16.44
CA ASN A 24 -11.30 6.30 16.34
C ASN A 24 -10.05 6.06 15.49
N GLY A 25 -9.37 4.93 15.67
CA GLY A 25 -8.25 4.52 14.83
C GLY A 25 -8.65 4.38 13.35
N TYR A 26 -9.78 3.74 13.07
CA TYR A 26 -10.32 3.67 11.71
C TYR A 26 -10.62 5.06 11.13
N ARG A 27 -11.27 5.94 11.89
CA ARG A 27 -11.59 7.31 11.45
C ARG A 27 -10.32 8.11 11.16
N TRP A 28 -9.31 7.98 12.01
CA TRP A 28 -8.01 8.61 11.82
C TRP A 28 -7.36 8.13 10.52
N TRP A 29 -7.20 6.82 10.33
CA TRP A 29 -6.62 6.26 9.10
C TRP A 29 -7.42 6.61 7.84
N LYS A 30 -8.75 6.62 7.93
CA LYS A 30 -9.61 7.04 6.82
C LYS A 30 -9.30 8.47 6.39
N ASN A 31 -9.09 9.39 7.34
CA ASN A 31 -8.76 10.77 7.05
C ASN A 31 -7.33 10.88 6.48
N GLU A 32 -6.36 10.19 7.08
CA GLU A 32 -4.98 10.14 6.58
C GLU A 32 -4.93 9.67 5.11
N LEU A 33 -5.63 8.59 4.78
CA LEU A 33 -5.70 8.08 3.41
C LEU A 33 -6.45 9.04 2.47
N ALA A 34 -7.48 9.72 2.95
CA ALA A 34 -8.19 10.73 2.16
C ALA A 34 -7.27 11.91 1.81
N GLU A 35 -6.48 12.39 2.77
CA GLU A 35 -5.60 13.54 2.63
C GLU A 35 -4.33 13.22 1.81
N LYS A 36 -3.69 12.08 2.07
CA LYS A 36 -2.40 11.72 1.48
C LYS A 36 -2.53 10.93 0.18
N GLU A 37 -3.47 10.01 0.11
CA GLU A 37 -3.60 9.04 -0.99
C GLU A 37 -4.83 9.34 -1.89
N GLY A 38 -5.64 10.33 -1.52
CA GLY A 38 -6.87 10.69 -2.23
C GLY A 38 -8.02 9.71 -2.01
N GLY A 39 -8.00 8.96 -0.90
CA GLY A 39 -9.07 8.08 -0.45
C GLY A 39 -8.84 6.60 -0.78
N PHE A 40 -9.73 5.74 -0.29
CA PHE A 40 -9.58 4.28 -0.40
C PHE A 40 -9.51 3.77 -1.83
N GLU A 41 -10.31 4.33 -2.74
CA GLU A 41 -10.34 3.87 -4.13
C GLU A 41 -8.98 4.09 -4.80
N LYS A 42 -8.44 5.31 -4.72
CA LYS A 42 -7.12 5.63 -5.27
C LYS A 42 -6.01 4.84 -4.61
N PHE A 43 -6.02 4.73 -3.28
CA PHE A 43 -5.04 3.93 -2.55
C PHE A 43 -5.04 2.46 -2.98
N ALA A 44 -6.22 1.88 -3.23
CA ALA A 44 -6.36 0.49 -3.69
C ALA A 44 -5.86 0.26 -5.13
N GLU A 45 -5.60 1.32 -5.90
CA GLU A 45 -5.02 1.23 -7.25
C GLU A 45 -3.49 1.12 -7.27
N GLY A 46 -2.87 0.77 -6.14
CA GLY A 46 -1.42 0.62 -6.01
C GLY A 46 -0.76 -0.27 -7.09
N TYR A 47 -1.47 -1.23 -7.66
CA TYR A 47 -0.98 -2.08 -8.77
C TYR A 47 -0.68 -1.30 -10.07
N LYS A 48 -1.29 -0.11 -10.26
CA LYS A 48 -0.96 0.79 -11.37
C LYS A 48 0.36 1.54 -11.16
N ILE A 49 0.86 1.55 -9.91
CA ILE A 49 2.05 2.29 -9.49
C ILE A 49 3.22 1.32 -9.25
N PHE A 50 2.98 0.26 -8.47
CA PHE A 50 3.94 -0.79 -8.10
C PHE A 50 3.89 -1.98 -9.07
N GLY A 51 4.97 -2.76 -9.08
CA GLY A 51 5.16 -3.86 -10.01
C GLY A 51 5.45 -3.37 -11.44
N PHE A 52 5.25 -4.26 -12.41
CA PHE A 52 5.50 -3.98 -13.82
C PHE A 52 4.30 -3.29 -14.46
N ASN A 53 4.52 -2.07 -14.95
CA ASN A 53 3.54 -1.29 -15.68
C ASN A 53 4.07 -0.96 -17.08
N LYS A 54 3.31 -1.33 -18.12
CA LYS A 54 3.68 -1.05 -19.51
C LYS A 54 3.43 0.42 -19.84
N THR A 55 4.36 1.03 -20.55
CA THR A 55 4.26 2.40 -21.09
C THR A 55 4.46 2.38 -22.60
N GLU A 56 4.28 3.52 -23.27
CA GLU A 56 4.53 3.64 -24.72
C GLU A 56 5.98 3.30 -25.11
N GLY A 57 6.95 3.62 -24.23
CA GLY A 57 8.37 3.40 -24.46
C GLY A 57 8.95 2.12 -23.85
N GLY A 58 8.16 1.30 -23.16
CA GLY A 58 8.66 0.08 -22.51
C GLY A 58 7.88 -0.32 -21.26
N TYR A 59 8.61 -0.55 -20.16
CA TYR A 59 8.06 -0.94 -18.86
C TYR A 59 8.69 -0.12 -17.74
N ILE A 60 7.87 0.29 -16.78
CA ILE A 60 8.31 0.81 -15.49
C ILE A 60 8.12 -0.31 -14.46
N TYR A 61 9.13 -0.53 -13.63
CA TYR A 61 9.04 -1.40 -12.47
C TYR A 61 9.27 -0.58 -11.20
N ARG A 62 8.37 -0.69 -10.22
CA ARG A 62 8.51 -0.07 -8.89
C ARG A 62 8.27 -1.10 -7.80
N GLU A 63 9.11 -1.09 -6.77
CA GLU A 63 8.99 -1.99 -5.62
C GLU A 63 9.34 -1.22 -4.35
N TRP A 64 8.64 -1.53 -3.25
CA TRP A 64 8.96 -0.93 -1.96
C TRP A 64 10.03 -1.76 -1.24
N LEU A 65 11.27 -1.25 -1.25
CA LEU A 65 12.46 -1.94 -0.71
C LEU A 65 13.32 -1.00 0.16
N PRO A 66 12.79 -0.44 1.27
CA PRO A 66 13.44 0.64 2.03
C PRO A 66 14.81 0.27 2.61
N ASN A 67 15.07 -1.04 2.80
CA ASN A 67 16.29 -1.54 3.42
C ASN A 67 17.17 -2.37 2.46
N ALA A 68 16.90 -2.34 1.15
CA ALA A 68 17.69 -3.11 0.19
C ALA A 68 19.07 -2.48 -0.05
N LYS A 69 20.12 -3.30 0.06
CA LYS A 69 21.49 -2.88 -0.29
C LYS A 69 21.74 -2.93 -1.79
N GLN A 70 21.11 -3.88 -2.48
CA GLN A 70 21.21 -4.11 -3.92
C GLN A 70 19.90 -4.71 -4.42
N VAL A 71 19.51 -4.36 -5.65
CA VAL A 71 18.29 -4.85 -6.30
C VAL A 71 18.64 -5.34 -7.70
N PHE A 72 18.16 -6.53 -8.04
CA PHE A 72 18.37 -7.15 -9.34
C PHE A 72 17.04 -7.59 -9.91
N LEU A 73 16.82 -7.31 -11.19
CA LEU A 73 15.72 -7.92 -11.93
C LEU A 73 16.23 -9.20 -12.61
N ILE A 74 15.60 -10.33 -12.28
CA ILE A 74 15.92 -11.66 -12.80
C ILE A 74 14.64 -12.25 -13.39
N GLY A 75 14.75 -12.89 -14.55
CA GLY A 75 13.63 -13.56 -15.21
C GLY A 75 14.11 -14.65 -16.17
N GLU A 76 13.22 -15.56 -16.51
CA GLU A 76 13.51 -16.62 -17.48
C GLU A 76 13.59 -16.04 -18.89
N PRO A 77 14.67 -16.32 -19.66
CA PRO A 77 14.78 -15.84 -21.03
C PRO A 77 13.76 -16.55 -21.92
N ARG A 78 12.83 -15.80 -22.51
CA ARG A 78 12.38 -16.16 -23.85
C ARG A 78 13.48 -15.74 -24.81
N ALA A 79 14.06 -16.72 -25.51
CA ALA A 79 15.11 -16.61 -26.52
C ALA A 79 15.79 -15.23 -26.63
N GLU A 80 17.00 -15.16 -26.06
CA GLU A 80 18.10 -14.22 -26.40
C GLU A 80 18.48 -13.04 -25.49
N ARG A 81 17.87 -12.77 -24.32
CA ARG A 81 18.49 -11.79 -23.37
C ARG A 81 18.23 -12.13 -21.90
N ILE A 82 19.17 -12.84 -21.26
CA ILE A 82 19.39 -12.64 -19.80
C ILE A 82 20.44 -11.54 -19.67
N LYS A 83 20.01 -10.37 -19.22
CA LYS A 83 20.90 -9.42 -18.57
C LYS A 83 20.31 -9.20 -17.18
N SER A 84 21.05 -9.60 -16.14
CA SER A 84 20.84 -8.99 -14.83
C SER A 84 21.16 -7.51 -15.02
N LEU A 85 20.14 -6.71 -15.27
CA LEU A 85 20.32 -5.28 -15.31
C LEU A 85 20.38 -4.85 -13.86
N PRO A 86 21.52 -4.31 -13.39
CA PRO A 86 21.50 -3.60 -12.12
C PRO A 86 20.43 -2.53 -12.31
N LEU A 87 19.34 -2.66 -11.56
CA LEU A 87 18.45 -1.54 -11.39
C LEU A 87 19.29 -0.58 -10.56
N PHE A 88 19.89 0.40 -11.22
CA PHE A 88 20.37 1.56 -10.49
C PHE A 88 19.16 2.01 -9.67
N CYS A 89 19.36 2.06 -8.35
CA CYS A 89 18.47 2.74 -7.44
C CYS A 89 18.38 4.21 -7.88
N SER A 90 17.65 4.52 -8.95
CA SER A 90 16.71 5.62 -8.91
C SER A 90 15.60 5.13 -7.98
N LEU A 91 15.96 5.05 -6.69
CA LEU A 91 15.05 4.98 -5.58
C LEU A 91 14.03 6.07 -5.83
N VAL A 92 12.84 5.69 -6.26
CA VAL A 92 11.69 6.46 -5.82
C VAL A 92 11.57 6.08 -4.35
N LEU A 93 12.39 6.77 -3.53
CA LEU A 93 12.14 7.02 -2.13
C LEU A 93 10.86 7.85 -2.11
N ASP A 94 9.71 7.21 -2.32
CA ASP A 94 8.48 7.83 -1.86
C ASP A 94 8.48 7.67 -0.34
N LEU A 95 8.55 8.82 0.33
CA LEU A 95 8.48 9.12 1.78
C LEU A 95 9.83 9.35 2.48
N GLN A 96 10.33 10.58 2.33
CA GLN A 96 10.16 11.55 3.43
C GLN A 96 9.15 12.61 3.00
#